data_AF-A0AAJ2QFI2-F1
#
_entry.id   AF-A0AAJ2QFI2-F1
#
_cell.length_a   1.000
_cell.length_b   1.000
_cell.length_c   1.000
_cell.angle_alpha   90.00
_cell.angle_beta   90.00
_cell.angle_gamma   90.00
#
_symmetry.space_group_name_H-M   'P 1'
#
loop_
_entity.id
_entity.type
_entity.pdbx_description
1 polymer ?
#
loop_
_entity_poly.entity_id
_entity_poly.type
_entity_poly.pdbx_seq_one_letter_code
_entity_poly.pdbx_strand_id
1 'polypeptide(L)'
;MERVGSARELVLGYVHALNAVDEVMRAAIPSLERLADVLGLVRSRRIISRSGHIGAYSYTVHGAGCRFVSDNGTEIDVDFATDGSEIFDLWRLRWYGLSLPEPLDVMDQDLRAAVQSLQPLLTEVQPGWFSVAS
;
A
#
# COMPACT_ATOMS: atom_id res chain seq x y z
N MET A 1 -17.84 -14.47 -13.29
CA MET A 1 -18.14 -14.22 -11.86
C MET A 1 -16.91 -14.48 -10.99
N GLU A 2 -16.15 -15.56 -11.22
CA GLU A 2 -14.92 -15.86 -10.48
C GLU A 2 -13.82 -14.80 -10.59
N ARG A 3 -13.55 -14.25 -11.79
CA ARG A 3 -12.44 -13.27 -11.99
C ARG A 3 -12.61 -11.95 -11.22
N VAL A 4 -13.84 -11.43 -11.15
CA VAL A 4 -14.16 -10.22 -10.38
C VAL A 4 -14.12 -10.51 -8.87
N GLY A 5 -14.47 -11.74 -8.47
CA GLY A 5 -14.30 -12.21 -7.09
C GLY A 5 -12.82 -12.17 -6.66
N SER A 6 -11.94 -12.76 -7.47
CA SER A 6 -10.49 -12.75 -7.22
C SER A 6 -9.89 -11.34 -7.23
N ALA A 7 -10.37 -10.45 -8.12
CA ALA A 7 -9.95 -9.05 -8.14
C ALA A 7 -10.34 -8.30 -6.87
N ARG A 8 -11.57 -8.52 -6.36
CA ARG A 8 -12.04 -7.92 -5.12
C ARG A 8 -11.27 -8.42 -3.91
N GLU A 9 -11.02 -9.73 -3.84
CA GLU A 9 -10.20 -10.33 -2.79
C GLU A 9 -8.78 -9.80 -2.81
N LEU A 10 -8.19 -9.61 -4.00
CA LEU A 10 -6.87 -9.01 -4.15
C LEU A 10 -6.82 -7.58 -3.57
N VAL A 11 -7.81 -6.74 -3.89
CA VAL A 11 -7.85 -5.36 -3.38
C VAL A 11 -8.01 -5.34 -1.85
N LEU A 12 -8.86 -6.21 -1.30
CA LEU A 12 -9.01 -6.35 0.16
C LEU A 12 -7.71 -6.86 0.81
N GLY A 13 -7.02 -7.80 0.17
CA GLY A 13 -5.72 -8.29 0.61
C GLY A 13 -4.67 -7.17 0.65
N TYR A 14 -4.62 -6.33 -0.38
CA TYR A 14 -3.74 -5.17 -0.41
C TYR A 14 -4.03 -4.21 0.75
N VAL A 15 -5.29 -3.87 0.99
CA VAL A 15 -5.69 -2.98 2.11
C VAL A 15 -5.29 -3.59 3.47
N HIS A 16 -5.53 -4.88 3.67
CA HIS A 16 -5.11 -5.56 4.90
C HIS A 16 -3.59 -5.55 5.07
N ALA A 17 -2.83 -5.80 4.00
CA ALA A 17 -1.37 -5.76 4.03
C ALA A 17 -0.85 -4.34 4.32
N LEU A 18 -1.46 -3.30 3.75
CA LEU A 18 -1.14 -1.91 4.02
C LEU A 18 -1.39 -1.53 5.50
N ASN A 19 -2.53 -1.94 6.06
CA ASN A 19 -2.82 -1.72 7.48
C ASN A 19 -1.82 -2.44 8.40
N ALA A 20 -1.43 -3.68 8.05
CA ALA A 20 -0.41 -4.40 8.81
C ALA A 20 0.97 -3.71 8.77
N VAL A 21 1.33 -3.12 7.63
CA VAL A 21 2.52 -2.29 7.51
C VAL A 21 2.43 -1.06 8.42
N ASP A 22 1.30 -0.32 8.41
CA ASP A 22 1.11 0.84 9.30
C ASP A 22 1.30 0.47 10.78
N GLU A 23 0.65 -0.61 11.22
CA GLU A 23 0.75 -1.10 12.60
C GLU A 23 2.20 -1.43 12.99
N VAL A 24 2.93 -2.16 12.14
CA VAL A 24 4.33 -2.54 12.40
C VAL A 24 5.25 -1.32 12.43
N MET A 25 5.08 -0.40 11.48
CA MET A 25 5.91 0.80 11.39
C MET A 25 5.71 1.73 12.59
N ARG A 26 4.46 1.94 13.01
CA ARG A 26 4.12 2.76 14.19
C ARG A 26 4.55 2.12 15.50
N ALA A 27 4.52 0.79 15.60
CA ALA A 27 5.05 0.08 16.75
C ALA A 27 6.58 0.20 16.86
N ALA A 28 7.29 0.19 15.73
CA ALA A 28 8.76 0.22 15.70
C ALA A 28 9.37 1.62 15.81
N ILE A 29 8.64 2.66 15.36
CA ILE A 29 9.11 4.04 15.37
C ILE A 29 8.17 4.87 16.27
N PRO A 30 8.50 5.07 17.56
CA PRO A 30 7.62 5.77 18.49
C PRO A 30 7.24 7.20 18.10
N SER A 31 8.03 7.85 17.25
CA SER A 31 7.74 9.20 16.73
C SER A 31 6.89 9.23 15.46
N LEU A 32 6.46 8.06 14.96
CA LEU A 32 5.65 7.93 13.74
C LEU A 32 4.17 7.95 14.13
N GLU A 33 3.49 9.06 13.85
CA GLU A 33 2.05 9.17 14.14
C GLU A 33 1.22 8.55 13.01
N ARG A 34 1.68 8.76 11.77
CA ARG A 34 1.08 8.25 10.53
C ARG A 34 2.14 7.60 9.65
N LEU A 35 1.77 6.62 8.82
CA LEU A 35 2.71 5.99 7.90
C LEU A 35 3.42 7.01 6.98
N ALA A 36 2.70 8.04 6.52
CA ALA A 36 3.23 9.13 5.69
C ALA A 36 4.42 9.89 6.33
N ASP A 37 4.53 9.90 7.66
CA ASP A 37 5.61 10.60 8.37
C ASP A 37 6.99 9.99 8.07
N VAL A 38 7.03 8.74 7.56
CA VAL A 38 8.26 8.07 7.10
C VAL A 38 9.03 8.93 6.10
N LEU A 39 8.32 9.68 5.23
CA LEU A 39 8.95 10.60 4.27
C LEU A 39 9.71 11.72 4.98
N GLY A 40 9.09 12.32 6.00
CA GLY A 40 9.70 13.38 6.80
C GLY A 40 10.91 12.88 7.56
N LEU A 41 10.81 11.69 8.17
CA LEU A 41 11.89 11.06 8.92
C LEU A 41 13.10 10.75 8.01
N VAL A 42 12.88 10.18 6.81
CA VAL A 42 13.95 9.95 5.82
C VAL A 42 14.56 11.27 5.33
N ARG A 43 13.74 12.28 5.00
CA ARG A 43 14.22 13.58 4.49
C ARG A 43 15.06 14.33 5.53
N SER A 44 14.74 14.17 6.81
CA SER A 44 15.54 14.76 7.90
C SER A 44 16.94 14.15 8.01
N ARG A 45 17.18 12.96 7.43
CA ARG A 45 18.40 12.14 7.53
C ARG A 45 18.90 11.88 8.96
N ARG A 46 18.06 12.11 9.97
CA ARG A 46 18.46 12.06 11.38
C ARG A 46 18.03 10.78 12.10
N ILE A 47 16.97 10.13 11.61
CA ILE A 47 16.28 9.06 12.34
C ILE A 47 16.31 7.75 11.55
N ILE A 48 15.93 7.77 10.26
CA ILE A 48 15.95 6.57 9.42
C ILE A 48 16.61 6.82 8.05
N SER A 49 17.19 5.77 7.49
CA SER A 49 17.75 5.76 6.13
C SER A 49 16.64 5.63 5.08
N ARG A 50 16.92 6.01 3.83
CA ARG A 50 15.96 5.90 2.71
C ARG A 50 15.45 4.48 2.49
N SER A 51 16.28 3.49 2.76
CA SER A 51 15.90 2.08 2.82
C SER A 51 16.36 1.47 4.14
N GLY A 52 15.67 0.41 4.56
CA GLY A 52 15.97 -0.27 5.81
C GLY A 52 15.08 -1.50 5.99
N HIS A 53 15.09 -2.03 7.21
CA HIS A 53 14.30 -3.20 7.59
C HIS A 53 13.69 -2.97 8.98
N ILE A 54 12.39 -3.24 9.10
CA ILE A 54 11.58 -3.05 10.30
C ILE A 54 10.63 -4.24 10.42
N GLY A 55 10.75 -5.00 11.51
CA GLY A 55 9.94 -6.19 11.72
C GLY A 55 10.15 -7.20 10.60
N ALA A 56 9.05 -7.62 9.96
CA ALA A 56 9.06 -8.56 8.82
C ALA A 56 9.14 -7.85 7.45
N TYR A 57 9.42 -6.55 7.42
CA TYR A 57 9.39 -5.74 6.19
C TYR A 57 10.73 -5.07 5.95
N SER A 58 11.27 -5.24 4.73
CA SER A 58 12.17 -4.24 4.19
C SER A 58 11.37 -3.07 3.62
N TYR A 59 11.90 -1.86 3.66
CA TYR A 59 11.26 -0.69 3.08
C TYR A 59 12.23 0.12 2.23
N THR A 60 11.71 0.81 1.22
CA THR A 60 12.43 1.78 0.40
C THR A 60 11.52 2.97 0.09
N VAL A 61 11.87 4.14 0.62
CA VAL A 61 11.19 5.40 0.30
C VAL A 61 11.55 5.84 -1.11
N HIS A 62 10.54 6.26 -1.88
CA HIS A 62 10.66 6.79 -3.23
C HIS A 62 9.71 7.99 -3.40
N GLY A 63 9.86 8.77 -4.48
CA GLY A 63 9.02 9.94 -4.80
C GLY A 63 8.23 10.57 -3.63
N ALA A 64 6.92 10.32 -3.64
CA ALA A 64 5.98 10.69 -2.59
C ALA A 64 5.45 9.45 -1.82
N GLY A 65 6.16 8.32 -1.87
CA GLY A 65 5.68 7.04 -1.38
C GLY A 65 6.73 6.17 -0.72
N CYS A 66 6.31 4.96 -0.38
CA CYS A 66 7.19 3.95 0.18
C CYS A 66 6.79 2.58 -0.34
N ARG A 67 7.79 1.79 -0.71
CA ARG A 67 7.60 0.37 -1.01
C ARG A 67 8.06 -0.45 0.17
N PHE A 68 7.19 -1.33 0.63
CA PHE A 68 7.47 -2.34 1.63
C PHE A 68 7.52 -3.71 0.96
N VAL A 69 8.44 -4.56 1.39
CA VAL A 69 8.54 -5.94 0.93
C VAL A 69 8.63 -6.83 2.15
N SER A 70 7.64 -7.73 2.33
CA SER A 70 7.65 -8.70 3.41
C SER A 70 8.65 -9.82 3.17
N ASP A 71 8.97 -10.60 4.21
CA ASP A 71 9.93 -11.71 4.13
C ASP A 71 9.58 -12.80 3.10
N ASN A 72 8.29 -12.95 2.76
CA ASN A 72 7.83 -13.85 1.70
C ASN A 72 7.88 -13.25 0.29
N GLY A 73 8.40 -12.02 0.14
CA GLY A 73 8.54 -11.32 -1.14
C GLY A 73 7.33 -10.50 -1.59
N THR A 74 6.23 -10.46 -0.82
CA THR A 74 5.07 -9.64 -1.17
C THR A 74 5.40 -8.15 -1.09
N GLU A 75 5.11 -7.43 -2.17
CA GLU A 75 5.35 -6.00 -2.32
C GLU A 75 4.09 -5.19 -2.01
N ILE A 76 4.19 -4.25 -1.08
CA ILE A 76 3.17 -3.27 -0.75
C ILE A 76 3.75 -1.89 -1.10
N ASP A 77 3.40 -1.38 -2.28
CA ASP A 77 3.79 -0.04 -2.72
C ASP A 77 2.62 0.92 -2.52
N VAL A 78 2.89 2.10 -1.96
CA VAL A 78 1.89 3.11 -1.61
C VAL A 78 2.48 4.52 -1.77
N ASP A 79 1.67 5.47 -2.20
CA ASP A 79 2.01 6.89 -2.17
C ASP A 79 1.24 7.60 -1.05
N PHE A 80 1.72 8.76 -0.64
CA PHE A 80 1.07 9.60 0.35
C PHE A 80 0.61 10.91 -0.29
N ALA A 81 -0.66 11.25 -0.14
CA ALA A 81 -1.18 12.54 -0.55
C ALA A 81 -0.65 13.67 0.37
N THR A 82 -0.89 14.92 -0.02
CA THR A 82 -0.38 16.09 0.73
C THR A 82 -0.96 16.22 2.14
N ASP A 83 -2.14 15.64 2.38
CA ASP A 83 -2.78 15.57 3.71
C ASP A 83 -2.31 14.38 4.55
N GLY A 84 -1.44 13.53 4.00
CA GLY A 84 -0.89 12.35 4.62
C GLY A 84 -1.71 11.07 4.42
N SER A 85 -2.80 11.10 3.65
CA SER A 85 -3.57 9.89 3.34
C SER A 85 -2.78 8.93 2.44
N GLU A 86 -2.91 7.63 2.70
CA GLU A 86 -2.40 6.55 1.85
C GLU A 86 -3.21 6.46 0.56
N ILE A 87 -2.55 6.62 -0.58
CA ILE A 87 -3.16 6.56 -1.91
C ILE A 87 -2.48 5.53 -2.80
N PHE A 88 -3.29 4.84 -3.60
CA PHE A 88 -2.82 3.80 -4.51
C PHE A 88 -3.65 3.76 -5.79
N ASP A 89 -3.05 3.22 -6.85
CA ASP A 89 -3.65 3.08 -8.18
C ASP A 89 -3.74 1.61 -8.60
N LEU A 90 -4.33 1.36 -9.77
CA LEU A 90 -4.47 0.00 -10.30
C LEU A 90 -3.10 -0.65 -10.59
N TRP A 91 -2.08 0.15 -10.89
CA TRP A 91 -0.72 -0.35 -11.12
C TRP A 91 -0.12 -0.94 -9.85
N ARG A 92 -0.23 -0.25 -8.70
CA ARG A 92 0.21 -0.78 -7.39
C ARG A 92 -0.55 -2.05 -7.00
N LEU A 93 -1.87 -2.08 -7.22
CA LEU A 93 -2.69 -3.26 -6.95
C LEU A 93 -2.27 -4.46 -7.79
N ARG A 94 -1.97 -4.25 -9.08
CA ARG A 94 -1.49 -5.31 -9.96
C ARG A 94 -0.12 -5.83 -9.52
N TRP A 95 0.81 -4.94 -9.15
CA TRP A 95 2.12 -5.35 -8.63
C TRP A 95 2.03 -6.12 -7.32
N TYR A 96 1.16 -5.70 -6.42
CA TYR A 96 0.84 -6.47 -5.22
C TYR A 96 0.42 -7.89 -5.57
N GLY A 97 -0.55 -8.05 -6.48
CA GLY A 97 -1.00 -9.39 -6.92
C GLY A 97 0.09 -10.24 -7.55
N LEU A 98 0.96 -9.64 -8.38
CA LEU A 98 2.09 -10.34 -8.99
C LEU A 98 3.19 -10.73 -7.99
N SER A 99 3.29 -10.04 -6.86
CA SER A 99 4.29 -10.29 -5.81
C SER A 99 3.85 -11.30 -4.75
N LEU A 100 2.59 -11.76 -4.79
CA LEU A 100 2.11 -12.77 -3.86
C LEU A 100 2.88 -14.10 -4.04
N PRO A 101 3.01 -14.92 -2.97
CA PRO A 101 3.62 -16.24 -3.08
C PRO A 101 2.97 -17.13 -4.14
N GLU A 102 1.65 -16.97 -4.32
CA GLU A 102 0.90 -17.47 -5.46
C GLU A 102 0.46 -16.25 -6.31
N PRO A 103 1.23 -15.90 -7.36
CA PRO A 103 0.97 -14.69 -8.14
C PRO A 103 -0.42 -14.70 -8.79
N LEU A 104 -1.12 -13.58 -8.66
CA LEU A 104 -2.42 -13.34 -9.26
C LEU A 104 -2.33 -12.13 -10.21
N ASP A 105 -2.31 -12.39 -11.52
CA ASP A 105 -2.39 -11.35 -12.54
C ASP A 105 -3.86 -11.05 -12.89
N VAL A 106 -4.31 -9.86 -12.53
CA VAL A 106 -5.69 -9.40 -12.75
C VAL A 106 -5.66 -8.26 -13.78
N MET A 107 -6.63 -8.27 -14.69
CA MET A 107 -6.75 -7.23 -15.71
C MET A 107 -7.23 -5.92 -15.10
N ASP A 108 -6.74 -4.79 -15.62
CA ASP A 108 -7.11 -3.44 -15.18
C ASP A 108 -8.64 -3.22 -15.12
N GLN A 109 -9.40 -3.83 -16.03
CA GLN A 109 -10.86 -3.76 -16.04
C GLN A 109 -11.49 -4.41 -14.80
N ASP A 110 -10.94 -5.54 -14.36
CA ASP A 110 -11.44 -6.30 -13.23
C ASP A 110 -11.02 -5.62 -11.92
N LEU A 111 -9.80 -5.05 -11.87
CA LEU A 111 -9.37 -4.19 -10.76
C LEU A 111 -10.24 -2.94 -10.65
N ARG A 112 -10.57 -2.29 -11.77
CA ARG A 112 -11.47 -1.13 -11.78
C ARG A 112 -12.86 -1.48 -11.26
N ALA A 113 -13.43 -2.60 -11.70
CA ALA A 113 -14.71 -3.08 -11.19
C ALA A 113 -14.63 -3.43 -9.70
N ALA A 114 -13.53 -4.03 -9.25
CA ALA A 114 -13.29 -4.39 -7.86
C ALA A 114 -13.25 -3.15 -6.95
N VAL A 115 -12.41 -2.15 -7.25
CA VAL A 115 -12.31 -0.92 -6.43
C VAL A 115 -13.63 -0.15 -6.40
N GLN A 116 -14.38 -0.11 -7.51
CA GLN A 116 -15.72 0.50 -7.56
C GLN A 116 -16.72 -0.28 -6.68
N SER A 117 -16.67 -1.61 -6.69
CA SER A 117 -17.56 -2.46 -5.88
C SER A 117 -17.29 -2.38 -4.37
N LEU A 118 -16.13 -1.83 -3.98
CA LEU A 118 -15.70 -1.66 -2.60
C LEU A 118 -16.05 -0.27 -2.05
N GLN A 119 -16.83 0.56 -2.75
CA GLN A 119 -17.41 1.75 -2.12
C GLN A 119 -18.44 1.33 -1.04
N PRO A 120 -18.52 2.03 0.11
CA PRO A 120 -17.76 3.21 0.49
C PRO A 120 -16.41 2.93 1.18
N LEU A 121 -15.99 1.67 1.34
CA LEU A 121 -14.71 1.33 1.97
C LEU A 121 -13.53 1.98 1.26
N LEU A 122 -13.56 2.05 -0.08
CA LEU A 122 -12.58 2.78 -0.88
C LEU A 122 -13.20 4.04 -1.47
N THR A 123 -12.47 5.15 -1.42
CA THR A 123 -12.85 6.42 -2.05
C THR A 123 -11.87 6.74 -3.18
N GLU A 124 -12.38 7.09 -4.36
CA GLU A 124 -11.56 7.62 -5.45
C GLU A 124 -11.27 9.11 -5.17
N VAL A 125 -10.02 9.43 -4.83
CA VAL A 125 -9.61 10.78 -4.41
C VAL A 125 -9.21 11.66 -5.60
N GLN A 126 -8.80 11.03 -6.70
CA GLN A 126 -8.60 11.62 -8.03
C GLN A 126 -8.71 10.50 -9.07
N PRO A 127 -8.93 10.80 -10.37
CA PRO A 127 -9.17 9.77 -11.38
C PRO A 127 -8.10 8.67 -11.39
N GLY A 128 -8.51 7.43 -11.07
CA GLY A 128 -7.64 6.25 -11.02
C GLY A 128 -6.84 6.05 -9.73
N TRP A 129 -7.04 6.89 -8.71
CA TRP A 129 -6.37 6.81 -7.41
C TRP A 129 -7.37 6.68 -6.28
N PHE A 130 -7.07 5.77 -5.37
CA PHE A 130 -7.97 5.35 -4.30
C PHE A 130 -7.30 5.49 -2.95
N SER A 131 -8.11 5.77 -1.93
CA SER A 131 -7.75 5.75 -0.51
C SER A 131 -8.74 4.85 0.23
N VAL A 132 -8.32 4.28 1.36
CA VAL A 132 -9.25 3.71 2.33
C VAL A 132 -10.05 4.86 2.94
N ALA A 133 -11.37 4.69 3.06
CA ALA A 133 -12.22 5.68 3.70
C ALA A 133 -11.95 5.74 5.21
N SER A 134 -11.81 6.96 5.74
CA SER A 134 -11.57 7.26 7.16
C SER A 134 -12.86 7.33 7.97
#